data_AF-A0A8T5L9K2-F1
#
_entry.id   AF-A0A8T5L9K2-F1
#
_cell.length_a   1.000
_cell.length_b   1.000
_cell.length_c   1.000
_cell.angle_alpha   90.00
_cell.angle_beta   90.00
_cell.angle_gamma   90.00
#
_symmetry.space_group_name_H-M   'P 1'
#
loop_
_entity.id
_entity.type
_entity.pdbx_description
1 polymer ?
#
loop_
_entity_poly.entity_id
_entity_poly.type
_entity_poly.pdbx_seq_one_letter_code
_entity_poly.pdbx_strand_id
1 'polypeptide(L)' 'MDIDKIIAYECGDLNDQGIIELFQELVDTGLAWNLQGSYGRMAHAMLEAGVIQAKTGS' A
#
# COMPACT_ATOMS: atom_id res chain seq x y z
N MET A 1 3.85 10.71 -1.24
CA MET A 1 3.12 10.02 -0.16
C MET A 1 2.33 11.00 0.65
N ASP A 2 1.02 10.87 0.50
CA ASP A 2 0.04 11.67 1.22
C ASP A 2 -0.25 11.03 2.58
N ILE A 3 0.15 11.70 3.67
CA ILE A 3 -0.07 11.22 5.04
C ILE A 3 -1.57 11.08 5.32
N ASP A 4 -2.41 11.92 4.69
CA ASP A 4 -3.85 11.90 4.89
C ASP A 4 -4.47 10.58 4.41
N LYS A 5 -3.90 9.95 3.38
CA LYS A 5 -4.33 8.62 2.91
C LYS A 5 -4.03 7.50 3.90
N ILE A 6 -2.94 7.59 4.65
CA ILE A 6 -2.61 6.61 5.70
C ILE A 6 -3.63 6.74 6.84
N ILE A 7 -3.91 7.97 7.25
CA ILE A 7 -4.90 8.24 8.31
C ILE A 7 -6.27 7.72 7.89
N ALA A 8 -6.70 8.03 6.66
CA ALA A 8 -7.97 7.53 6.12
C ALA A 8 -8.01 5.99 6.04
N TYR A 9 -6.89 5.33 5.72
CA TYR A 9 -6.81 3.87 5.75
C TYR A 9 -6.98 3.31 7.17
N GLU A 10 -6.30 3.90 8.16
CA GLU A 10 -6.39 3.45 9.56
C GLU A 10 -7.77 3.72 10.18
N CYS A 11 -8.45 4.77 9.73
CA CYS A 11 -9.83 5.06 10.12
C CYS A 11 -10.87 4.21 9.38
N GLY A 12 -10.49 3.48 8.32
CA GLY A 12 -11.42 2.71 7.49
C GLY A 12 -12.26 3.55 6.54
N ASP A 13 -11.81 4.78 6.25
CA ASP A 13 -12.50 5.74 5.38
C ASP A 13 -12.15 5.57 3.89
N LEU A 14 -11.11 4.78 3.57
CA LEU A 14 -10.78 4.43 2.19
C LEU A 14 -11.69 3.32 1.67
N ASN A 15 -12.16 3.49 0.45
CA ASN A 15 -12.75 2.41 -0.34
C ASN A 15 -11.66 1.50 -0.93
N ASP A 16 -12.06 0.38 -1.51
CA ASP A 16 -11.15 -0.61 -2.09
C ASP A 16 -10.13 0.01 -3.06
N GLN A 17 -10.59 0.89 -3.95
CA GLN A 17 -9.72 1.57 -4.92
C GLN A 17 -8.68 2.46 -4.22
N GLY A 18 -9.07 3.21 -3.19
CA GLY A 18 -8.16 4.04 -2.41
C GLY A 18 -7.13 3.21 -1.65
N ILE A 19 -7.52 2.04 -1.14
CA ILE A 19 -6.59 1.09 -0.51
C ILE A 19 -5.56 0.61 -1.55
N ILE A 20 -6.01 0.21 -2.75
CA ILE A 20 -5.13 -0.25 -3.83
C ILE A 20 -4.12 0.83 -4.21
N GLU A 21 -4.57 2.07 -4.40
CA GLU A 21 -3.70 3.21 -4.74
C GLU A 21 -2.68 3.51 -3.64
N LEU A 22 -3.11 3.50 -2.38
CA LEU A 22 -2.22 3.69 -1.24
C LEU A 22 -1.13 2.62 -1.23
N PHE A 23 -1.50 1.34 -1.34
CA PHE A 23 -0.53 0.24 -1.27
C PHE A 23 0.37 0.16 -2.51
N GLN A 24 -0.13 0.54 -3.69
CA GLN A 24 0.72 0.69 -4.87
C GLN A 24 1.80 1.77 -4.65
N GLU A 25 1.41 2.94 -4.14
CA GLU A 25 2.38 4.02 -3.85
C GLU A 25 3.38 3.60 -2.75
N LEU A 26 2.92 2.90 -1.71
CA LEU A 26 3.76 2.37 -0.64
C LEU A 26 4.80 1.37 -1.17
N VAL A 27 4.42 0.48 -2.09
CA VAL A 27 5.33 -0.48 -2.71
C VAL A 27 6.30 0.23 -3.66
N ASP A 28 5.82 1.16 -4.48
CA ASP A 28 6.63 1.89 -5.47
C ASP A 28 7.73 2.75 -4.82
N THR A 29 7.44 3.29 -3.63
CA THR A 29 8.39 4.10 -2.85
C THR A 29 9.23 3.26 -1.87
N GLY A 30 8.90 1.97 -1.71
CA GLY A 30 9.50 1.09 -0.71
C GLY A 30 9.06 1.39 0.73
N LEU A 31 8.13 2.33 0.94
CA LEU A 31 7.66 2.70 2.28
C LEU A 31 6.82 1.58 2.93
N ALA A 32 6.17 0.71 2.13
CA ALA A 32 5.49 -0.49 2.62
C ALA A 32 6.36 -1.37 3.54
N TRP A 33 7.67 -1.38 3.28
CA TRP A 33 8.67 -2.22 3.98
C TRP A 33 9.37 -1.50 5.13
N ASN A 34 9.27 -0.17 5.17
CA ASN A 34 9.86 0.68 6.21
C ASN A 34 8.84 1.03 7.29
N LEU A 35 7.54 1.02 6.97
CA LEU A 35 6.46 1.21 7.93
C LEU A 35 6.32 -0.03 8.84
N GLN A 36 6.19 0.23 10.14
CA GLN A 36 5.94 -0.81 11.13
C GLN A 36 4.49 -1.33 11.07
N GLY A 37 4.23 -2.51 11.63
CA GLY A 37 2.87 -3.05 11.79
C GLY A 37 2.45 -4.04 10.69
N SER A 38 1.29 -3.82 10.07
CA SER A 38 0.68 -4.72 9.08
C SER A 38 0.92 -4.32 7.63
N TYR A 39 1.49 -3.14 7.37
CA TYR A 39 1.67 -2.60 6.01
C TYR A 39 2.44 -3.55 5.07
N GLY A 40 3.61 -4.05 5.49
CA GLY A 40 4.38 -4.99 4.66
C GLY A 40 3.63 -6.30 4.39
N ARG A 41 2.90 -6.85 5.38
CA ARG A 41 2.12 -8.08 5.19
C ARG A 41 0.96 -7.87 4.22
N MET A 42 0.28 -6.72 4.34
CA MET A 42 -0.81 -6.36 3.45
C MET A 42 -0.29 -6.13 2.02
N ALA A 43 0.78 -5.35 1.86
CA ALA A 43 1.42 -5.14 0.57
C ALA A 43 1.82 -6.46 -0.10
N HIS A 44 2.40 -7.39 0.67
CA HIS A 44 2.76 -8.71 0.16
C HIS A 44 1.53 -9.52 -0.28
N ALA A 45 0.47 -9.56 0.53
CA ALA A 45 -0.77 -10.24 0.16
C ALA A 45 -1.41 -9.65 -1.11
N MET A 46 -1.35 -8.33 -1.29
CA MET A 46 -1.89 -7.66 -2.48
C MET A 46 -1.04 -7.90 -3.73
N LEU A 47 0.28 -8.02 -3.59
CA LEU A 47 1.19 -8.43 -4.67
C LEU A 47 0.91 -9.87 -5.11
N GLU A 48 0.77 -10.80 -4.17
CA GLU A 48 0.44 -12.20 -4.44
C GLU A 48 -0.93 -12.34 -5.11
N ALA A 49 -1.90 -11.51 -4.72
CA ALA A 49 -3.22 -11.44 -5.35
C ALA A 49 -3.22 -10.74 -6.72
N GLY A 50 -2.11 -10.12 -7.13
CA GLY A 50 -1.98 -9.38 -8.39
C GLY A 50 -2.75 -8.07 -8.44
N VAL A 51 -3.24 -7.57 -7.30
CA VAL A 51 -4.03 -6.34 -7.19
C VAL A 51 -3.14 -5.10 -7.29
N ILE A 52 -1.90 -5.21 -6.81
CA ILE A 52 -0.83 -4.22 -7.01
C ILE A 52 0.38 -4.92 -7.65
N GLN A 53 1.31 -4.13 -8.19
CA GLN A 53 2.49 -4.65 -8.89
C GLN A 53 3.77 -4.11 -8.27
N ALA A 54 4.78 -4.98 -8.15
CA ALA A 54 6.11 -4.54 -7.77
C ALA A 54 6.72 -3.77 -8.94
N LYS A 55 7.32 -2.61 -8.67
CA LYS A 55 7.99 -1.83 -9.71
C LYS A 55 9.20 -2.61 -10.22
N THR A 56 9.05 -3.28 -11.36
CA THR A 56 10.16 -3.85 -12.11
C THR A 56 10.95 -2.70 -12.71
N GLY A 57 12.12 -2.40 -12.14
CA GLY A 57 13.07 -1.48 -12.75
C GLY A 57 13.41 -1.96 -14.16
N SER A 58 13.07 -1.17 -15.16
CA SER A 58 13.63 -1.27 -16.52
C SER A 58 14.92 -0.46 -16.58
#